data_AF-A0A127SW06-F1
#
_entry.id   AF-A0A127SW06-F1
#
_cell.length_a   1.000
_cell.length_b   1.000
_cell.length_c   1.000
_cell.angle_alpha   90.00
_cell.angle_beta   90.00
_cell.angle_gamma   90.00
#
_symmetry.space_group_name_H-M   'P 1'
#
loop_
_entity.id
_entity.type
_entity.pdbx_description
1 polymer ?
#
loop_
_entity_poly.entity_id
_entity_poly.type
_entity_poly.pdbx_seq_one_letter_code
_entity_poly.pdbx_strand_id
1 'polypeptide(L)'
;MNDTYKFIVIPIAMKVLQHDMKVFQSFKTYRIYESLINSTIAEMQRDLSKIGYKKVKRVSKTKYQINGDMVEFSPYELRQMTSEIVREYFHSVEVEFKEKAWIN
;
A
#
# COMPACT_ATOMS: atom_id res chain seq x y z
N MET A 1 6.32 -10.73 5.21
CA MET A 1 6.17 -11.12 3.79
C MET A 1 7.50 -10.99 3.03
N ASN A 2 7.81 -11.86 2.05
CA ASN A 2 9.06 -11.78 1.27
C ASN A 2 9.04 -10.63 0.23
N ASP A 3 10.22 -10.19 -0.23
CA ASP A 3 10.38 -9.08 -1.18
C ASP A 3 9.62 -9.25 -2.49
N THR A 4 9.58 -10.47 -3.03
CA THR A 4 8.91 -10.77 -4.31
C THR A 4 7.41 -10.51 -4.20
N TYR A 5 6.79 -10.96 -3.11
CA TYR A 5 5.38 -10.71 -2.85
C TYR A 5 5.13 -9.26 -2.47
N LYS A 6 6.01 -8.64 -1.66
CA LYS A 6 5.96 -7.19 -1.38
C LYS A 6 5.98 -6.36 -2.69
N PHE A 7 6.80 -6.74 -3.67
CA PHE A 7 6.86 -6.09 -4.99
C PHE A 7 5.53 -6.18 -5.78
N ILE A 8 4.74 -7.24 -5.56
CA ILE A 8 3.42 -7.40 -6.15
C ILE A 8 2.37 -6.60 -5.37
N VAL A 9 2.36 -6.71 -4.04
CA VAL A 9 1.24 -6.25 -3.22
C VAL A 9 1.34 -4.79 -2.79
N ILE A 10 2.55 -4.23 -2.63
CA ILE A 10 2.71 -2.81 -2.27
C ILE A 10 2.02 -1.89 -3.31
N PRO A 11 2.19 -2.09 -4.64
CA PRO A 11 1.45 -1.33 -5.65
C PRO A 11 -0.08 -1.45 -5.54
N ILE A 12 -0.58 -2.61 -5.10
CA ILE A 12 -2.01 -2.83 -4.91
C ILE A 12 -2.49 -2.09 -3.66
N ALA A 13 -1.76 -2.23 -2.54
CA ALA A 13 -2.03 -1.57 -1.28
C ALA A 13 -2.07 -0.05 -1.42
N MET A 14 -1.09 0.55 -2.11
CA MET A 14 -1.09 1.99 -2.38
C MET A 14 -2.34 2.44 -3.15
N LYS A 15 -2.80 1.67 -4.15
CA LYS A 15 -4.02 2.00 -4.90
C LYS A 15 -5.27 1.91 -4.04
N VAL A 16 -5.34 0.92 -3.14
CA VAL A 16 -6.43 0.79 -2.17
C VAL A 16 -6.45 2.01 -1.24
N LEU A 17 -5.31 2.35 -0.64
CA LEU A 17 -5.19 3.51 0.25
C LEU A 17 -5.54 4.83 -0.45
N GLN A 18 -5.11 5.02 -1.70
CA GLN A 18 -5.47 6.19 -2.51
C GLN A 18 -6.98 6.26 -2.80
N HIS A 19 -7.62 5.12 -3.02
CA HIS A 19 -9.07 5.06 -3.19
C HIS A 19 -9.79 5.39 -1.88
N ASP A 20 -9.37 4.78 -0.78
CA ASP A 20 -9.94 5.00 0.54
C ASP A 20 -9.83 6.46 0.97
N MET A 21 -8.69 7.11 0.70
CA MET A 21 -8.50 8.54 0.95
C MET A 21 -9.57 9.39 0.25
N LYS A 22 -9.92 9.08 -1.01
CA LYS A 22 -10.99 9.80 -1.73
C LYS A 22 -12.36 9.61 -1.09
N VAL A 23 -12.63 8.42 -0.56
CA VAL A 23 -13.88 8.15 0.17
C VAL A 23 -13.91 8.93 1.49
N PHE A 24 -12.79 8.95 2.22
CA PHE A 24 -12.66 9.60 3.52
C PHE A 24 -12.70 11.12 3.47
N GLN A 25 -12.42 11.75 2.32
CA GLN A 25 -12.52 13.20 2.14
C GLN A 25 -13.92 13.77 2.47
N SER A 26 -14.96 12.94 2.43
CA SER A 26 -16.32 13.33 2.83
C SER A 26 -16.52 13.50 4.35
N PHE A 27 -15.61 12.99 5.18
CA PHE A 27 -15.74 13.02 6.64
C PHE A 27 -15.09 14.25 7.27
N LYS A 28 -15.70 14.79 8.33
CA LYS A 28 -15.16 15.95 9.06
C LYS A 28 -13.75 15.71 9.65
N THR A 29 -13.41 14.46 9.90
CA THR A 29 -12.14 14.01 10.49
C THR A 29 -11.09 13.60 9.45
N TYR A 30 -11.36 13.78 8.14
CA TYR A 30 -10.51 13.28 7.06
C TYR A 30 -9.04 13.68 7.22
N ARG A 31 -8.76 14.88 7.74
CA ARG A 31 -7.40 15.42 7.90
C ARG A 31 -6.51 14.57 8.81
N ILE A 32 -7.09 13.91 9.82
CA ILE A 32 -6.36 13.04 10.74
C ILE A 32 -5.88 11.79 9.97
N TYR A 33 -6.76 11.21 9.16
CA TYR A 33 -6.48 10.04 8.34
C TYR A 33 -5.62 10.35 7.12
N GLU A 34 -5.72 11.56 6.57
CA GLU A 34 -4.94 12.02 5.44
C GLU A 34 -3.44 11.98 5.74
N SER A 35 -3.01 12.47 6.91
CA SER A 35 -1.59 12.43 7.30
C SER A 35 -1.09 10.98 7.42
N LEU A 36 -1.84 10.13 8.12
CA LEU A 36 -1.49 8.71 8.27
C LEU A 36 -1.39 7.99 6.91
N ILE A 37 -2.40 8.12 6.06
CA ILE A 37 -2.43 7.47 4.74
C ILE A 37 -1.28 7.97 3.87
N ASN A 38 -1.03 9.28 3.83
CA ASN A 38 0.06 9.85 3.02
C ASN A 38 1.43 9.39 3.51
N SER A 39 1.69 9.41 4.82
CA SER A 39 2.95 8.89 5.38
C SER A 39 3.12 7.40 5.10
N THR A 40 2.04 6.63 5.17
CA THR A 40 2.03 5.20 4.86
C THR A 40 2.37 4.94 3.40
N ILE A 41 1.73 5.67 2.46
CA ILE A 41 2.03 5.56 1.03
C ILE A 41 3.49 5.96 0.76
N ALA A 42 3.98 7.02 1.39
CA ALA A 42 5.37 7.45 1.22
C ALA A 42 6.35 6.37 1.68
N GLU A 43 6.10 5.72 2.83
CA GLU A 43 6.95 4.62 3.30
C GLU A 43 6.89 3.41 2.38
N MET A 44 5.69 3.03 1.91
CA MET A 44 5.51 1.97 0.92
C MET A 44 6.28 2.27 -0.38
N GLN A 45 6.30 3.51 -0.84
CA GLN A 45 7.07 3.91 -2.03
C GLN A 45 8.57 3.81 -1.79
N ARG A 46 9.06 4.29 -0.64
CA ARG A 46 10.47 4.18 -0.24
C ARG A 46 10.91 2.72 -0.20
N ASP A 47 10.17 1.86 0.47
CA ASP A 47 10.51 0.44 0.56
C ASP A 47 10.40 -0.29 -0.78
N LEU A 48 9.39 0.02 -1.60
CA LEU A 48 9.31 -0.53 -2.95
C LEU A 48 10.55 -0.17 -3.79
N SER A 49 11.07 1.05 -3.65
CA SER A 49 12.31 1.47 -4.32
C SER A 49 13.55 0.72 -3.81
N LYS A 50 13.62 0.41 -2.51
CA LYS A 50 14.71 -0.37 -1.90
C LYS A 50 14.68 -1.84 -2.33
N ILE A 51 13.49 -2.43 -2.48
CA ILE A 51 13.30 -3.80 -2.98
C ILE A 51 13.93 -3.96 -4.38
N GLY A 52 13.97 -2.87 -5.15
CA GLY A 52 14.54 -2.82 -6.49
C GLY A 52 13.72 -3.61 -7.52
N TYR A 53 14.21 -3.66 -8.75
CA TYR A 53 13.56 -4.44 -9.80
C TYR A 53 13.60 -5.93 -9.46
N LYS A 54 12.43 -6.57 -9.37
CA LYS A 54 12.31 -8.03 -9.34
C LYS A 54 11.93 -8.53 -10.73
N LYS A 55 12.32 -9.77 -11.07
CA LYS A 55 11.87 -10.49 -12.27
C LYS A 55 10.40 -10.92 -12.12
N VAL A 56 9.53 -9.94 -11.87
CA VAL A 56 8.09 -10.10 -11.67
C VAL A 56 7.40 -9.31 -12.76
N LYS A 57 6.59 -9.99 -13.57
CA LYS A 57 5.78 -9.39 -14.63
C LYS A 57 4.32 -9.74 -14.39
N ARG A 58 3.46 -8.72 -14.35
CA ARG A 58 2.01 -8.95 -14.32
C ARG A 58 1.53 -9.39 -15.70
N VAL A 59 0.86 -10.54 -15.76
CA VAL A 59 0.30 -11.11 -17.00
C VAL A 59 -1.20 -10.83 -17.10
N SER A 60 -1.92 -10.92 -15.97
CA SER A 60 -3.35 -10.58 -15.90
C SER A 60 -3.71 -10.02 -14.53
N LYS A 61 -5.01 -9.90 -14.21
CA LYS A 61 -5.46 -9.40 -12.90
C LYS A 61 -4.89 -10.21 -11.74
N THR A 62 -4.86 -11.53 -11.89
CA THR A 62 -4.48 -12.52 -10.87
C THR A 62 -3.21 -13.32 -11.22
N LYS A 63 -2.74 -13.23 -12.47
CA LYS A 63 -1.60 -14.02 -12.97
C LYS A 63 -0.33 -13.17 -13.05
N TYR A 64 0.76 -13.72 -12.55
CA TYR A 64 2.08 -13.11 -12.55
C TYR A 64 3.11 -14.13 -13.04
N GLN A 65 4.13 -13.65 -13.75
CA GLN A 65 5.33 -14.41 -14.02
C GLN A 65 6.39 -13.98 -13.01
N ILE A 66 6.89 -14.91 -12.21
CA ILE A 66 7.83 -14.68 -11.12
C ILE A 66 9.06 -15.55 -11.35
N ASN A 67 10.22 -14.94 -11.59
CA ASN A 67 11.47 -15.64 -11.90
C ASN A 67 11.40 -16.63 -13.08
N GLY A 68 10.45 -16.43 -14.00
CA GLY A 68 10.20 -17.30 -15.14
C GLY A 68 8.96 -18.17 -14.98
N ASP A 69 8.55 -18.46 -13.76
CA ASP A 69 7.42 -19.34 -13.44
C ASP A 69 6.09 -18.58 -13.44
N MET A 70 5.05 -19.23 -13.95
CA MET A 70 3.69 -18.68 -13.92
C MET A 70 3.02 -19.00 -12.59
N VAL A 71 2.62 -17.95 -11.88
CA VAL A 71 1.90 -18.03 -10.60
C VAL A 71 0.54 -17.35 -10.76
N GLU A 72 -0.51 -18.07 -10.39
CA GLU A 72 -1.87 -17.54 -10.33
C GLU A 72 -2.29 -17.44 -8.86
N PHE A 73 -2.68 -16.23 -8.45
CA PHE A 73 -3.27 -15.99 -7.13
C PHE A 73 -4.78 -15.94 -7.25
N SER A 74 -5.50 -16.55 -6.32
CA SER A 74 -6.91 -16.27 -6.14
C SER A 74 -7.11 -14.79 -5.75
N PRO A 75 -8.29 -14.22 -6.06
CA PRO A 75 -8.64 -12.89 -5.58
C PRO A 75 -8.61 -12.78 -4.04
N TYR A 76 -8.88 -13.88 -3.33
CA TYR A 76 -8.84 -13.92 -1.88
C TYR A 76 -7.40 -13.79 -1.35
N GLU A 77 -6.44 -14.51 -1.91
CA GLU A 77 -5.03 -14.42 -1.51
C GLU A 77 -4.48 -13.01 -1.73
N LEU A 78 -4.76 -12.40 -2.89
CA LEU A 78 -4.33 -11.01 -3.15
C LEU A 78 -4.92 -10.04 -2.13
N ARG A 79 -6.20 -10.20 -1.74
CA ARG A 79 -6.83 -9.38 -0.71
C ARG A 79 -6.21 -9.59 0.66
N GLN A 80 -5.94 -10.83 1.06
CA GLN A 80 -5.33 -11.14 2.34
C GLN A 80 -3.93 -10.53 2.44
N MET A 81 -3.08 -10.76 1.44
CA MET A 81 -1.73 -10.19 1.40
C MET A 81 -1.76 -8.65 1.36
N THR A 82 -2.72 -8.05 0.62
CA THR A 82 -2.89 -6.60 0.60
C THR A 82 -3.33 -6.06 1.97
N SER A 83 -4.22 -6.76 2.66
CA SER A 83 -4.69 -6.34 3.98
C SER A 83 -3.59 -6.47 5.03
N GLU A 84 -2.81 -7.55 4.96
CA GLU A 84 -1.66 -7.78 5.83
C GLU A 84 -0.60 -6.69 5.65
N ILE A 85 -0.24 -6.36 4.39
CA ILE A 85 0.78 -5.34 4.14
C ILE A 85 0.30 -3.94 4.55
N VAL A 86 -0.97 -3.60 4.32
CA VAL A 86 -1.51 -2.31 4.79
C VAL A 86 -1.43 -2.21 6.31
N ARG A 87 -1.80 -3.28 7.03
CA ARG A 87 -1.72 -3.33 8.49
C ARG A 87 -0.27 -3.20 8.97
N GLU A 88 0.67 -3.92 8.36
CA GLU A 88 2.10 -3.85 8.68
C GLU A 88 2.59 -2.40 8.63
N TYR A 89 2.30 -1.68 7.55
CA TYR A 89 2.75 -0.29 7.39
C TYR A 89 2.01 0.70 8.30
N PHE A 90 0.71 0.52 8.55
CA PHE A 90 0.00 1.37 9.52
C PHE A 90 0.56 1.28 10.94
N HIS A 91 1.15 0.15 11.32
CA HIS A 91 1.80 0.01 12.62
C HIS A 91 3.25 0.51 12.66
N SER A 92 3.93 0.60 11.50
CA SER A 92 5.34 1.00 11.43
C SER A 92 5.56 2.49 11.14
N VAL A 93 4.54 3.19 10.65
CA VAL A 93 4.67 4.59 10.22
C VAL A 93 4.50 5.53 11.40
N GLU A 94 5.53 6.33 11.65
CA GLU A 94 5.43 7.49 12.52
C GLU A 94 4.66 8.61 11.81
N VAL A 95 3.57 9.05 12.42
CA VAL A 95 2.75 10.14 11.89
C VAL A 95 3.14 11.43 12.58
N GLU A 96 3.80 12.32 11.85
CA GLU A 96 3.87 13.71 12.25
C GLU A 96 2.52 14.37 11.95
N PHE A 97 1.72 14.58 13.00
CA PHE A 97 0.58 15.46 12.91
C PHE A 97 1.12 16.88 12.79
N LYS A 98 1.04 17.47 11.60
CA LYS A 98 1.30 18.90 11.44
C LYS A 98 0.31 19.64 12.34
N GLU A 99 0.81 20.30 13.38
CA GLU A 99 0.07 21.33 14.10
C GLU A 99 -0.26 22.44 13.11
N LYS A 100 -1.40 22.32 12.43
CA LYS A 100 -2.05 23.48 11.87
C LYS A 100 -2.82 24.08 13.03
N ALA A 101 -2.50 25.33 13.37
CA ALA A 101 -3.27 26.12 14.31
C ALA A 101 -4.76 25.87 14.05
N TRP A 102 -5.42 25.18 14.97
CA TRP A 102 -6.83 25.46 15.21
C TRP A 102 -6.86 26.97 15.45
N ILE A 103 -7.74 27.73 14.79
CA ILE A 103 -7.81 29.20 14.64
C ILE A 103 -7.34 29.62 13.23
N ASN A 104 -8.17 30.16 12.32
CA ASN A 104 -9.45 30.88 12.43
C ASN A 104 -10.62 30.17 11.76
#